data_AF-S4P732-F1
#
_entry.id   AF-S4P732-F1
#
_cell.length_a   1.000
_cell.length_b   1.000
_cell.length_c   1.000
_cell.angle_alpha   90.00
_cell.angle_beta   90.00
_cell.angle_gamma   90.00
#
_symmetry.space_group_name_H-M   'P 1'
#
loop_
_entity.id
_entity.type
_entity.pdbx_description
1 polymer ?
#
loop_
_entity_poly.entity_id
_entity_poly.type
_entity_poly.pdbx_seq_one_letter_code
_entity_poly.pdbx_strand_id
1 'polypeptide(L)' 'RDLEQVLNQYMNFVKPAFEEFCLPTKKFADVIIPRGADNLVAIDLIVQHISEYLKKSSSDKFGLQCP' A
#
# COMPACT_ATOMS: atom_id res chain seq x y z
N ARG A 1 4.94 10.10 28.54
CA ARG A 1 4.24 10.73 27.40
C ARG A 1 2.83 11.00 27.89
N ASP A 2 2.45 12.26 27.99
CA ASP A 2 1.13 12.66 28.47
C ASP A 2 0.12 12.70 27.32
N LEU A 3 -1.14 12.37 27.60
CA LEU A 3 -2.21 12.29 26.60
C LEU A 3 -2.44 13.66 25.94
N GLU A 4 -2.43 14.72 26.74
CA GLU A 4 -2.64 16.08 26.28
C GLU A 4 -1.55 16.52 25.29
N GLN A 5 -0.29 16.15 25.55
CA GLN A 5 0.82 16.43 24.63
C GLN A 5 0.66 15.69 23.30
N VAL A 6 0.21 14.43 23.33
CA VAL A 6 -0.01 13.63 22.10
C VAL A 6 -1.15 14.22 21.27
N LEU A 7 -2.24 14.63 21.91
CA LEU A 7 -3.38 15.27 21.23
C LEU A 7 -2.97 16.61 20.62
N ASN A 8 -2.25 17.45 21.36
CA ASN A 8 -1.75 18.73 20.86
C ASN A 8 -0.81 18.53 19.67
N GLN A 9 0.07 17.54 19.69
CA GLN A 9 0.93 17.22 18.55
C GLN A 9 0.12 16.74 17.33
N TYR A 10 -0.86 15.87 17.56
CA TYR A 10 -1.70 15.34 16.48
C TYR A 10 -2.50 16.45 15.80
N MET A 11 -3.15 17.31 16.58
CA MET A 11 -4.03 18.35 16.07
C MET A 11 -3.28 19.47 15.35
N ASN A 12 -2.11 19.86 15.87
CA ASN A 12 -1.38 21.01 15.32
C ASN A 12 -0.42 20.66 14.18
N PHE A 13 0.07 19.42 14.12
CA PHE A 13 1.10 19.04 13.15
C PHE A 13 0.68 17.86 12.27
N VAL A 14 0.24 16.75 12.88
CA VAL A 14 -0.01 15.50 12.14
C VAL A 14 -1.23 15.63 11.23
N LYS A 15 -2.36 16.12 11.76
CA LYS A 15 -3.60 16.24 11.00
C LYS A 15 -3.48 17.24 9.84
N PRO A 16 -2.97 18.48 10.03
CA PRO A 16 -2.80 19.41 8.92
C PRO A 16 -1.86 18.88 7.83
N ALA A 17 -0.72 18.29 8.23
CA ALA A 17 0.22 17.72 7.26
C ALA A 17 -0.40 16.54 6.48
N PHE A 18 -1.21 15.72 7.14
CA PHE A 18 -1.94 14.65 6.45
C PHE A 18 -2.94 15.22 5.45
N GLU A 19 -3.75 16.21 5.84
CA GLU A 19 -4.77 16.81 4.96
C GLU A 19 -4.15 17.56 3.78
N GLU A 20 -3.04 18.26 4.00
CA GLU A 20 -2.36 19.08 2.99
C GLU A 20 -1.49 18.26 2.03
N PHE A 21 -0.78 17.23 2.53
CA PHE A 21 0.23 16.51 1.75
C PHE A 21 -0.10 15.05 1.49
N CYS A 22 -0.67 14.32 2.44
CA CYS A 22 -0.92 12.88 2.28
C CYS A 22 -2.27 12.57 1.63
N LEU A 23 -3.34 13.26 2.03
CA LEU A 23 -4.68 13.03 1.50
C LEU A 23 -4.78 13.29 -0.01
N PRO A 24 -4.15 14.35 -0.57
CA PRO A 24 -4.19 14.60 -2.01
C PRO A 24 -3.51 13.52 -2.85
N THR A 25 -2.56 12.74 -2.29
CA THR A 25 -1.88 11.69 -3.05
C THR A 25 -2.77 10.47 -3.28
N LYS A 26 -3.84 10.30 -2.49
CA LYS A 26 -4.83 9.23 -2.64
C LYS A 26 -5.42 9.13 -4.05
N LYS A 27 -5.58 10.27 -4.75
CA LYS A 27 -6.15 10.31 -6.11
C LYS A 27 -5.27 9.66 -7.18
N PHE A 28 -3.99 9.41 -6.88
CA PHE A 28 -3.05 8.77 -7.79
C PHE A 28 -2.89 7.26 -7.53
N ALA A 29 -3.58 6.72 -6.52
CA ALA A 29 -3.51 5.29 -6.25
C ALA A 29 -4.38 4.50 -7.24
N ASP A 30 -3.82 3.46 -7.84
CA ASP A 30 -4.56 2.54 -8.72
C ASP A 30 -5.58 1.69 -7.93
N VAL A 31 -5.24 1.33 -6.70
CA VAL A 31 -6.06 0.49 -5.81
C VAL A 31 -6.06 1.07 -4.40
N ILE A 32 -7.24 1.14 -3.77
CA ILE A 32 -7.41 1.57 -2.38
C ILE A 32 -7.87 0.39 -1.53
N ILE A 33 -7.15 0.10 -0.44
CA ILE A 33 -7.47 -0.99 0.49
C ILE A 33 -8.16 -0.43 1.74
N PRO A 34 -9.46 -0.69 1.95
CA PRO A 34 -10.13 -0.30 3.18
C PRO A 34 -9.72 -1.18 4.35
N ARG A 35 -9.79 -0.64 5.58
CA ARG A 35 -9.48 -1.33 6.85
C ARG A 35 -8.04 -1.84 7.02
N GLY A 36 -7.15 -1.56 6.05
CA GLY A 36 -5.72 -1.86 6.16
C GLY A 36 -5.46 -3.34 6.48
N ALA A 37 -4.74 -3.58 7.58
CA ALA A 37 -4.28 -4.92 7.99
C ALA A 37 -5.41 -5.92 8.28
N ASP A 38 -6.61 -5.46 8.63
CA ASP A 38 -7.75 -6.34 8.92
C ASP A 38 -8.36 -6.94 7.65
N ASN A 39 -8.01 -6.41 6.47
CA ASN A 39 -8.53 -6.88 5.19
C ASN A 39 -7.62 -7.96 4.60
N LEU A 40 -7.66 -9.15 5.22
CA LEU A 40 -6.88 -10.32 4.79
C LEU A 40 -7.10 -10.64 3.32
N VAL A 41 -8.33 -10.49 2.83
CA VAL A 41 -8.69 -10.73 1.42
C VAL A 41 -7.90 -9.83 0.46
N ALA A 42 -7.73 -8.54 0.79
CA ALA A 42 -6.96 -7.62 -0.05
C ALA A 42 -5.46 -7.88 0.04
N ILE A 43 -4.96 -8.31 1.20
CA ILE A 43 -3.55 -8.67 1.39
C ILE A 43 -3.22 -9.92 0.55
N ASP A 44 -4.07 -10.95 0.61
CA ASP A 44 -3.89 -12.18 -0.15
C ASP A 44 -3.89 -11.91 -1.66
N LEU A 45 -4.76 -11.00 -2.13
CA LEU A 45 -4.78 -10.56 -3.53
C LEU A 45 -3.42 -9.99 -3.98
N ILE A 46 -2.81 -9.13 -3.15
CA ILE A 46 -1.50 -8.53 -3.45
C ILE A 46 -0.40 -9.59 -3.43
N VAL A 47 -0.40 -10.47 -2.43
CA VAL A 47 0.58 -11.57 -2.29
C VAL A 47 0.51 -12.51 -3.50
N GLN A 48 -0.71 -12.86 -3.94
CA GLN A 48 -0.92 -13.68 -5.12
C GLN A 48 -0.40 -12.98 -6.38
N HIS A 49 -0.74 -11.70 -6.58
CA HIS A 49 -0.30 -10.93 -7.73
C HIS A 49 1.24 -10.86 -7.83
N ILE A 50 1.92 -10.58 -6.71
CA ILE A 50 3.38 -10.57 -6.67
C ILE A 50 3.94 -11.96 -6.98
N SER A 51 3.36 -13.02 -6.39
CA SER A 51 3.80 -14.40 -6.61
C SER A 51 3.70 -14.82 -8.08
N GLU A 52 2.61 -14.44 -8.76
CA GLU A 52 2.40 -14.68 -10.19
C GLU A 52 3.40 -13.89 -11.03
N TYR A 53 3.63 -12.62 -10.70
CA TYR A 53 4.59 -11.77 -11.39
C TYR A 53 6.03 -12.33 -11.31
N LEU A 54 6.44 -12.80 -10.13
CA LEU A 54 7.74 -13.41 -9.92
C LEU A 54 7.90 -14.74 -10.67
N LYS A 55 6.86 -15.59 -10.67
CA LYS A 55 6.85 -16.84 -11.45
C LYS A 55 6.98 -16.56 -12.94
N LYS A 56 6.24 -15.58 -13.47
CA LYS A 56 6.32 -15.17 -14.88
C LYS A 56 7.74 -14.72 -15.26
N SER A 57 8.36 -13.89 -14.42
CA SER A 57 9.73 -13.39 -14.65
C SER A 57 10.82 -14.49 -14.64
N SER A 58 10.57 -15.61 -13.96
CA SER A 58 11.50 -16.75 -13.89
C SER A 58 11.38 -17.66 -15.12
N SER A 59 10.19 -17.75 -15.71
CA SER A 59 9.92 -18.49 -16.95
C SER A 59 10.45 -17.78 -18.19
N ASP A 60 10.56 -16.45 -18.16
CA ASP A 60 11.06 -15.65 -19.28
C ASP A 60 12.59 -15.73 -19.48
N LYS A 61 13.31 -16.44 -18.60
CA LYS A 61 14.79 -16.57 -18.67
C LYS A 61 15.30 -17.95 -19.11
N PHE A 62 14.44 -18.89 -19.50
CA PHE A 62 14.88 -20.19 -20.04
C PHE A 62 13.93 -20.75 -21.11
N GLY A 63 13.95 -20.12 -22.29
CA GLY A 63 13.32 -20.62 -23.53
C GLY A 63 13.38 -19.50 -24.57
N LEU A 64 14.31 -19.47 -25.54
CA LEU A 64 14.40 -20.46 -26.61
C LEU A 64 13.02 -21.02 -26.94
N GLN A 65 12.42 -20.40 -27.96
CA GLN A 65 11.57 -20.94 -29.03
C GLN A 65 10.78 -22.23 -28.70
N CYS A 66 9.47 -22.21 -28.95
CA CYS A 66 8.79 -23.04 -29.96
C CYS A 66 7.28 -23.19 -29.63
N PRO A 67 6.36 -23.25 -30.60
CA PRO A 67 6.38 -22.72 -31.98
C PRO A 67 5.85 -21.28 -32.08
#